data_AF-A0A5B8JJA9-F1
#
_entry.id   AF-A0A5B8JJA9-F1
#
_cell.length_a   1.000
_cell.length_b   1.000
_cell.length_c   1.000
_cell.angle_alpha   90.00
_cell.angle_beta   90.00
_cell.angle_gamma   90.00
#
_symmetry.space_group_name_H-M   'P 1'
#
loop_
_entity.id
_entity.type
_entity.pdbx_description
1 polymer ?
#
loop_
_entity_poly.entity_id
_entity_poly.type
_entity_poly.pdbx_seq_one_letter_code
_entity_poly.pdbx_strand_id
1 'polypeptide(L)'
;MAAGHEWLRHQIVTELRQQTHQLMSTAASDQAAVLRAVADLNERVDAVARNVERVLDALRDQGVRNAIAGGSATSDVHRRHLDLAQDYRRLVRQEVRFLVRLLCPRLDGEGDTDLARRRAETARRLVELLFEPLDQPMARKQEQIVAELRRLGLTTEVPDFQAQFGTAFRKAATLRDAVVGLPHTGHLDFLADVTVLPPDRYEAWDGKQSDGAPPEFLIAPAYVIAGDRPQALTQPIVFVAPVIRPGAGR
;
A
#
# COMPACT_ATOMS: atom_id res chain seq x y z
N MET A 1 -9.73 -98.26 -9.35
CA MET A 1 -10.47 -97.04 -9.77
C MET A 1 -10.27 -95.82 -8.85
N ALA A 2 -9.72 -95.95 -7.63
CA ALA A 2 -9.53 -94.82 -6.70
C ALA A 2 -8.40 -93.83 -7.10
N ALA A 3 -7.27 -94.32 -7.63
CA ALA A 3 -6.10 -93.48 -7.93
C ALA A 3 -6.32 -92.45 -9.07
N GLY A 4 -7.15 -92.77 -10.07
CA GLY A 4 -7.47 -91.84 -11.16
C GLY A 4 -8.34 -90.66 -10.72
N HIS A 5 -9.21 -90.87 -9.71
CA HIS A 5 -10.05 -89.81 -9.13
C HIS A 5 -9.25 -88.83 -8.28
N GLU A 6 -8.20 -89.29 -7.60
CA GLU A 6 -7.36 -88.45 -6.75
C GLU A 6 -6.43 -87.56 -7.59
N TRP A 7 -5.88 -88.10 -8.68
CA TRP A 7 -5.10 -87.33 -9.65
C TRP A 7 -5.93 -86.23 -10.33
N LEU A 8 -7.14 -86.55 -10.80
CA LEU A 8 -8.06 -85.58 -11.39
C LEU A 8 -8.46 -84.47 -10.40
N ARG A 9 -8.74 -84.83 -9.14
CA ARG A 9 -9.05 -83.84 -8.08
C ARG A 9 -7.88 -82.91 -7.82
N HIS A 10 -6.66 -83.43 -7.75
CA HIS A 10 -5.46 -82.62 -7.52
C HIS A 10 -5.21 -81.65 -8.69
N GLN A 11 -5.41 -82.11 -9.93
CA GLN A 11 -5.27 -81.28 -11.12
C GLN A 11 -6.30 -80.14 -11.14
N ILE A 12 -7.58 -80.45 -10.88
CA ILE A 12 -8.67 -79.45 -10.83
C ILE A 12 -8.41 -78.40 -9.73
N VAL A 13 -7.97 -78.81 -8.54
CA VAL A 13 -7.67 -77.88 -7.44
C VAL A 13 -6.49 -76.98 -7.78
N THR A 14 -5.47 -77.51 -8.46
CA THR A 14 -4.29 -76.73 -8.86
C THR A 14 -4.66 -75.70 -9.93
N GLU A 15 -5.46 -76.10 -10.92
CA GLU A 15 -5.94 -75.22 -11.99
C GLU A 15 -6.88 -74.14 -11.46
N LEU A 16 -7.80 -74.48 -10.55
CA LEU A 16 -8.65 -73.50 -9.86
C LEU A 16 -7.85 -72.51 -9.04
N ARG A 17 -6.79 -72.94 -8.34
CA ARG A 17 -5.90 -72.03 -7.61
C ARG A 17 -5.14 -71.11 -8.55
N GLN A 18 -4.66 -71.62 -9.67
CA GLN A 18 -3.97 -70.83 -10.68
C GLN A 18 -4.90 -69.79 -11.31
N GLN A 19 -6.13 -70.17 -11.67
CA GLN A 19 -7.15 -69.26 -12.18
C GLN A 19 -7.57 -68.22 -11.12
N THR A 20 -7.76 -68.62 -9.87
CA THR A 20 -8.09 -67.69 -8.77
C THR A 20 -6.97 -66.68 -8.55
N HIS A 21 -5.71 -67.12 -8.58
CA HIS A 21 -4.57 -66.23 -8.43
C HIS A 21 -4.46 -65.25 -9.62
N GLN A 22 -4.68 -65.72 -10.85
CA GLN A 22 -4.71 -64.87 -12.04
C GLN A 22 -5.85 -63.84 -11.99
N LEU A 23 -7.05 -64.22 -11.53
CA LEU A 23 -8.16 -63.29 -11.37
C LEU A 23 -7.89 -62.25 -10.28
N MET A 24 -7.31 -62.66 -9.15
CA MET A 24 -6.93 -61.73 -8.09
C MET A 24 -5.81 -60.77 -8.52
N SER A 25 -4.81 -61.26 -9.27
CA SER A 25 -3.74 -60.39 -9.77
C SER A 25 -4.26 -59.39 -10.81
N THR A 26 -5.20 -59.81 -11.65
CA THR A 26 -5.82 -58.94 -12.67
C THR A 26 -6.68 -57.88 -12.00
N ALA A 27 -7.53 -58.27 -11.04
CA ALA A 27 -8.34 -57.33 -10.26
C ALA A 27 -7.50 -56.31 -9.48
N ALA A 28 -6.38 -56.75 -8.87
CA ALA A 28 -5.47 -55.85 -8.17
C ALA A 28 -4.77 -54.87 -9.13
N SER A 29 -4.39 -55.34 -10.32
CA SER A 29 -3.81 -54.50 -11.37
C SER A 29 -4.80 -53.44 -11.87
N ASP A 30 -6.05 -53.85 -12.11
CA ASP A 30 -7.11 -52.96 -12.58
C ASP A 30 -7.46 -51.91 -11.51
N GLN A 31 -7.55 -52.31 -10.25
CA GLN A 31 -7.78 -51.37 -9.15
C GLN A 31 -6.64 -50.36 -9.01
N ALA A 32 -5.38 -50.79 -9.18
CA ALA A 32 -4.24 -49.89 -9.16
C ALA A 32 -4.23 -48.92 -10.36
N ALA A 33 -4.68 -49.37 -11.53
CA ALA A 33 -4.83 -48.52 -12.72
C ALA A 33 -5.92 -47.45 -12.53
N VAL A 34 -7.06 -47.84 -11.96
CA VAL A 34 -8.16 -46.91 -11.64
C VAL A 34 -7.72 -45.87 -10.61
N LEU A 35 -7.05 -46.27 -9.53
CA LEU A 35 -6.56 -45.33 -8.51
C LEU A 35 -5.55 -44.32 -9.08
N ARG A 36 -4.66 -44.76 -9.99
CA ARG A 36 -3.76 -43.85 -10.70
C ARG A 36 -4.50 -42.89 -11.63
N ALA A 37 -5.51 -43.36 -12.35
CA ALA A 37 -6.33 -42.51 -13.21
C ALA A 37 -7.14 -41.47 -12.41
N VAL A 38 -7.65 -41.84 -11.23
CA VAL A 38 -8.34 -40.91 -10.32
C VAL A 38 -7.37 -39.86 -9.75
N ALA A 39 -6.15 -40.26 -9.40
CA ALA A 39 -5.12 -39.33 -8.94
C ALA A 39 -4.73 -38.32 -10.05
N ASP A 40 -4.49 -38.78 -11.28
CA ASP A 40 -4.20 -37.91 -12.44
C ASP A 40 -5.37 -36.96 -12.74
N LEU A 41 -6.61 -37.45 -12.62
CA LEU A 41 -7.79 -36.60 -12.79
C LEU A 41 -7.86 -35.52 -11.70
N ASN A 42 -7.57 -35.86 -10.45
CA ASN A 42 -7.59 -34.91 -9.34
C ASN A 42 -6.51 -33.82 -9.51
N GLU A 43 -5.30 -34.20 -9.93
CA GLU A 43 -4.23 -33.24 -10.25
C GLU A 43 -4.62 -32.30 -11.39
N ARG A 44 -5.32 -32.81 -12.41
CA ARG A 44 -5.85 -32.00 -13.52
C ARG A 44 -6.95 -31.05 -13.05
N VAL A 45 -7.86 -31.51 -12.19
CA VAL A 45 -8.92 -30.66 -11.61
C VAL A 45 -8.30 -29.54 -10.77
N ASP A 46 -7.31 -29.84 -9.94
CA ASP A 46 -6.59 -28.82 -9.16
C ASP A 46 -5.83 -27.83 -10.04
N ALA A 47 -5.24 -28.31 -11.14
CA ALA A 47 -4.59 -27.44 -12.12
C ALA A 47 -5.59 -26.52 -12.83
N VAL A 48 -6.77 -27.04 -13.18
CA VAL A 48 -7.86 -26.24 -13.75
C VAL A 48 -8.38 -25.22 -12.74
N ALA A 49 -8.56 -25.60 -11.46
CA ALA A 49 -8.99 -24.67 -10.41
C ALA A 49 -8.00 -23.50 -10.25
N ARG A 50 -6.70 -23.79 -10.17
CA ARG A 50 -5.65 -22.75 -10.13
C ARG A 50 -5.62 -21.89 -11.39
N ASN A 51 -5.88 -22.47 -12.56
CA ASN A 51 -5.95 -21.69 -13.80
C ASN A 51 -7.21 -20.82 -13.85
N VAL A 52 -8.35 -21.29 -13.35
CA VAL A 52 -9.58 -20.51 -13.23
C VAL A 52 -9.38 -19.36 -12.24
N GLU A 53 -8.76 -19.58 -11.08
CA GLU A 53 -8.39 -18.51 -10.15
C GLU A 53 -7.52 -17.45 -10.83
N ARG A 54 -6.45 -17.85 -11.53
CA ARG A 54 -5.59 -16.91 -12.27
C ARG A 54 -6.33 -16.15 -13.37
N VAL A 55 -7.26 -16.79 -14.08
CA VAL A 55 -8.07 -16.15 -15.11
C VAL A 55 -9.08 -15.17 -14.49
N LEU A 56 -9.69 -15.53 -13.36
CA LEU A 56 -10.59 -14.64 -12.61
C LEU A 56 -9.84 -13.43 -12.05
N ASP A 57 -8.63 -13.61 -11.51
CA ASP A 57 -7.76 -12.52 -11.07
C ASP A 57 -7.36 -11.61 -12.24
N ALA A 58 -6.96 -12.18 -13.38
CA ALA A 58 -6.63 -11.42 -14.58
C ALA A 58 -7.84 -10.65 -15.15
N LEU A 59 -9.03 -11.23 -15.13
CA LEU A 59 -10.27 -10.57 -15.55
C LEU A 59 -10.69 -9.47 -14.57
N ARG A 60 -10.48 -9.67 -13.26
CA ARG A 60 -10.71 -8.66 -12.22
C ARG A 60 -9.78 -7.48 -12.42
N ASP A 61 -8.49 -7.73 -12.66
CA ASP A 61 -7.50 -6.69 -12.94
C ASP A 61 -7.76 -5.97 -14.25
N GLN A 62 -8.20 -6.68 -15.29
CA GLN A 62 -8.56 -6.07 -16.57
C GLN A 62 -9.86 -5.24 -16.49
N GLY A 63 -10.82 -5.67 -15.66
CA GLY A 63 -12.01 -4.89 -15.31
C GLY A 63 -11.65 -3.60 -14.57
N VAL A 64 -10.71 -3.67 -13.62
CA VAL A 64 -10.15 -2.51 -12.92
C VAL A 64 -9.46 -1.54 -13.89
N ARG A 65 -8.66 -2.06 -14.84
CA ARG A 65 -7.98 -1.24 -15.87
C ARG A 65 -8.95 -0.48 -16.79
N ASN A 66 -10.01 -1.14 -17.25
CA ASN A 66 -11.00 -0.50 -18.14
C ASN A 66 -11.86 0.53 -17.42
N ALA A 67 -12.17 0.32 -16.15
CA ALA A 67 -12.91 1.28 -15.33
C ALA A 67 -12.08 2.54 -14.98
N ILE A 68 -10.77 2.39 -14.77
CA ILE A 68 -9.84 3.50 -14.58
C ILE A 68 -9.70 4.34 -15.85
N ALA A 69 -9.63 3.70 -17.03
CA ALA A 69 -9.56 4.42 -18.31
C ALA A 69 -10.89 5.09 -18.71
N GLY A 70 -12.03 4.53 -18.29
CA GLY A 70 -13.37 5.01 -18.64
C GLY A 70 -14.02 5.97 -17.64
N GLY A 71 -13.40 6.25 -16.49
CA GLY A 71 -13.95 7.17 -15.48
C GLY A 71 -15.21 6.68 -14.76
N SER A 72 -15.68 5.46 -15.02
CA SER A 72 -16.81 4.86 -14.31
C SER A 72 -16.29 4.00 -13.16
N ALA A 73 -16.28 4.58 -11.95
CA ALA A 73 -15.82 3.95 -10.71
C ALA A 73 -16.24 2.47 -10.54
N THR A 74 -15.25 1.57 -10.43
CA THR A 74 -15.45 0.21 -9.89
C THR A 74 -14.33 -0.15 -8.92
N SER A 75 -14.64 0.08 -7.65
CA SER A 75 -14.28 -0.72 -6.47
C SER A 75 -14.34 0.26 -5.31
N ASP A 76 -15.16 -0.01 -4.30
CA ASP A 76 -15.24 0.81 -3.09
C ASP A 76 -13.85 1.08 -2.48
N VAL A 77 -12.88 0.20 -2.76
CA VAL A 77 -11.46 0.37 -2.45
C VAL A 77 -10.86 1.63 -3.11
N HIS A 78 -11.06 1.86 -4.40
CA HIS A 78 -10.54 3.05 -5.08
C HIS A 78 -11.22 4.32 -4.57
N ARG A 79 -12.53 4.28 -4.33
CA ARG A 79 -13.26 5.41 -3.71
C ARG A 79 -12.71 5.71 -2.32
N ARG A 80 -12.49 4.68 -1.49
CA ARG A 80 -11.86 4.82 -0.17
C ARG A 80 -10.45 5.41 -0.27
N HIS A 81 -9.63 4.97 -1.23
CA HIS A 81 -8.30 5.56 -1.42
C HIS A 81 -8.37 7.03 -1.85
N LEU A 82 -9.34 7.42 -2.70
CA LEU A 82 -9.57 8.82 -3.05
C LEU A 82 -10.01 9.65 -1.83
N ASP A 83 -10.89 9.12 -0.99
CA ASP A 83 -11.33 9.78 0.24
C ASP A 83 -10.14 9.95 1.21
N LEU A 84 -9.32 8.91 1.39
CA LEU A 84 -8.10 8.96 2.21
C LEU A 84 -7.06 9.95 1.66
N ALA A 85 -6.88 9.98 0.34
CA ALA A 85 -6.02 10.93 -0.35
C ALA A 85 -6.48 12.38 -0.11
N GLN A 86 -7.79 12.64 -0.18
CA GLN A 86 -8.36 13.95 0.11
C GLN A 86 -8.22 14.34 1.59
N ASP A 87 -8.46 13.42 2.51
CA ASP A 87 -8.33 13.68 3.94
C ASP A 87 -6.87 13.89 4.35
N TYR A 88 -5.94 13.14 3.77
CA TYR A 88 -4.50 13.38 3.89
C TYR A 88 -4.13 14.80 3.42
N ARG A 89 -4.54 15.16 2.20
CA ARG A 89 -4.31 16.50 1.64
C ARG A 89 -4.90 17.59 2.53
N ARG A 90 -6.11 17.40 3.06
CA ARG A 90 -6.77 18.34 3.97
C ARG A 90 -5.98 18.48 5.28
N LEU A 91 -5.57 17.36 5.88
CA LEU A 91 -4.77 17.34 7.11
C LEU A 91 -3.47 18.13 6.92
N VAL A 92 -2.75 17.91 5.82
CA VAL A 92 -1.49 18.61 5.55
C VAL A 92 -1.72 20.11 5.33
N ARG A 93 -2.71 20.49 4.51
CA ARG A 93 -2.95 21.91 4.19
C ARG A 93 -3.49 22.74 5.36
N GLN A 94 -4.29 22.13 6.23
CA GLN A 94 -4.97 22.84 7.30
C GLN A 94 -4.30 22.62 8.65
N GLU A 95 -4.22 21.37 9.09
CA GLU A 95 -3.79 21.02 10.44
C GLU A 95 -2.27 21.15 10.59
N VAL A 96 -1.49 20.54 9.69
CA VAL A 96 -0.01 20.67 9.72
C VAL A 96 0.38 22.13 9.56
N ARG A 97 -0.25 22.86 8.65
CA ARG A 97 0.00 24.29 8.47
C ARG A 97 -0.25 25.09 9.76
N PHE A 98 -1.37 24.83 10.43
CA PHE A 98 -1.70 25.49 11.68
C PHE A 98 -0.68 25.15 12.77
N LEU A 99 -0.37 23.87 12.96
CA LEU A 99 0.61 23.40 13.94
C LEU A 99 2.01 23.97 13.68
N VAL A 100 2.45 24.04 12.43
CA VAL A 100 3.73 24.62 12.03
C VAL A 100 3.82 26.10 12.39
N ARG A 101 2.73 26.86 12.32
CA ARG A 101 2.71 28.26 12.77
C ARG A 101 2.98 28.39 14.28
N LEU A 102 2.53 27.41 15.06
CA LEU A 102 2.75 27.35 16.52
C LEU A 102 4.13 26.82 16.87
N LEU A 103 4.59 25.76 16.18
CA LEU A 103 5.90 25.14 16.37
C LEU A 103 7.06 26.05 15.94
N CYS A 104 6.82 26.87 14.94
CA CYS A 104 7.80 27.74 14.30
C CYS A 104 7.26 29.20 14.28
N PRO A 105 7.23 29.88 15.45
CA PRO A 105 6.87 31.28 15.52
C PRO A 105 7.93 32.14 14.84
N ARG A 106 7.53 33.34 14.38
CA ARG A 106 8.46 34.30 13.75
C ARG A 106 9.51 34.75 14.76
N LEU A 107 10.77 34.74 14.36
CA LEU A 107 11.86 35.28 15.17
C LEU A 107 12.05 36.77 14.89
N ASP A 108 12.57 37.50 15.87
CA ASP A 108 12.86 38.92 15.72
C ASP A 108 13.88 39.15 14.59
N GLY A 109 13.54 40.04 13.65
CA GLY A 109 14.37 40.33 12.48
C GLY A 109 14.32 39.28 11.36
N GLU A 110 13.52 38.22 11.47
CA GLU A 110 13.39 37.19 10.44
C GLU A 110 12.63 37.70 9.21
N GLY A 111 13.22 37.54 8.02
CA GLY A 111 12.59 37.85 6.75
C GLY A 111 11.44 36.91 6.40
N ASP A 112 10.50 37.37 5.57
CA ASP A 112 9.34 36.55 5.18
C ASP A 112 9.74 35.27 4.45
N THR A 113 10.80 35.33 3.62
CA THR A 113 11.34 34.17 2.90
C THR A 113 11.95 33.13 3.85
N ASP A 114 12.75 33.58 4.82
CA ASP A 114 13.40 32.70 5.78
C ASP A 114 12.38 32.03 6.71
N LEU A 115 11.38 32.79 7.17
CA LEU A 115 10.26 32.25 7.94
C LEU A 115 9.49 31.20 7.13
N ALA A 116 9.19 31.47 5.86
CA ALA A 116 8.47 30.55 5.00
C ALA A 116 9.26 29.26 4.77
N ARG A 117 10.57 29.37 4.53
CA ARG A 117 11.49 28.23 4.40
C ARG A 117 11.58 27.40 5.68
N ARG A 118 11.74 28.04 6.84
CA ARG A 118 11.81 27.35 8.14
C ARG A 118 10.50 26.63 8.47
N ARG A 119 9.36 27.24 8.14
CA ARG A 119 8.04 26.61 8.27
C ARG A 119 7.83 25.46 7.30
N ALA A 120 8.27 25.59 6.05
CA ALA A 120 8.27 24.51 5.08
C ALA A 120 9.06 23.30 5.59
N GLU A 121 10.28 23.51 6.07
CA GLU A 121 11.13 22.45 6.62
C GLU A 121 10.50 21.80 7.87
N THR A 122 9.92 22.62 8.75
CA THR A 122 9.17 22.13 9.92
C THR A 122 7.97 21.29 9.51
N ALA A 123 7.24 21.71 8.46
CA ALA A 123 6.08 20.99 7.94
C ALA A 123 6.49 19.63 7.36
N ARG A 124 7.55 19.60 6.54
CA ARG A 124 8.14 18.36 6.00
C ARG A 124 8.46 17.37 7.11
N ARG A 125 9.20 17.84 8.13
CA ARG A 125 9.60 16.99 9.25
C ARG A 125 8.42 16.50 10.07
N LEU A 126 7.40 17.34 10.28
CA LEU A 126 6.19 16.94 10.97
C LEU A 126 5.41 15.87 10.18
N VAL A 127 5.31 16.01 8.85
CA VAL A 127 4.69 15.00 7.99
C VAL A 127 5.44 13.67 8.06
N GLU A 128 6.77 13.68 7.99
CA GLU A 128 7.61 12.49 8.17
C GLU A 128 7.33 11.81 9.52
N LEU A 129 7.34 12.56 10.63
CA LEU A 129 7.11 11.99 11.95
C LEU A 129 5.69 11.41 12.13
N LEU A 130 4.70 12.04 11.49
CA LEU A 130 3.31 11.58 11.56
C LEU A 130 3.07 10.34 10.71
N PHE A 131 3.74 10.19 9.58
CA PHE A 131 3.43 9.15 8.60
C PHE A 131 4.50 8.07 8.42
N GLU A 132 5.75 8.29 8.84
CA GLU A 132 6.82 7.29 8.71
C GLU A 132 7.22 6.62 10.04
N PRO A 133 7.60 5.33 10.02
CA PRO A 133 7.28 4.36 8.95
C PRO A 133 5.80 3.96 9.03
N LEU A 134 5.11 3.80 7.90
CA LEU A 134 3.64 3.63 7.80
C LEU A 134 3.12 2.35 8.46
N ASP A 135 3.95 1.30 8.50
CA ASP A 135 3.67 -0.05 8.99
C ASP A 135 3.61 -0.18 10.52
N GLN A 136 4.05 0.84 11.26
CA GLN A 136 4.07 0.79 12.72
C GLN A 136 2.80 1.38 13.35
N PRO A 137 2.22 0.75 14.38
CA PRO A 137 1.05 1.26 15.07
C PRO A 137 1.33 2.60 15.79
N MET A 138 0.37 3.52 15.74
CA MET A 138 0.49 4.87 16.29
C MET A 138 0.14 5.02 17.77
N ALA A 139 -0.49 4.02 18.39
CA ALA A 139 -1.12 4.12 19.72
C ALA A 139 -0.23 4.66 20.86
N ARG A 140 1.10 4.69 20.71
CA ARG A 140 2.06 5.21 21.71
C ARG A 140 3.08 6.21 21.17
N LYS A 141 2.93 6.67 19.92
CA LYS A 141 3.94 7.54 19.28
C LYS A 141 3.72 9.03 19.51
N GLN A 142 2.56 9.46 20.02
CA GLN A 142 2.28 10.89 20.20
C GLN A 142 3.35 11.58 21.07
N GLU A 143 3.66 11.02 22.23
CA GLU A 143 4.68 11.57 23.13
C GLU A 143 6.09 11.52 22.53
N GLN A 144 6.39 10.47 21.76
CA GLN A 144 7.67 10.32 21.07
C GLN A 144 7.84 11.38 19.99
N ILE A 145 6.78 11.68 19.22
CA ILE A 145 6.80 12.75 18.21
C ILE A 145 6.97 14.10 18.90
N VAL A 146 6.27 14.37 20.00
CA VAL A 146 6.45 15.64 20.76
C VAL A 146 7.88 15.76 21.29
N ALA A 147 8.46 14.67 21.82
CA ALA A 147 9.83 14.67 22.30
C ALA A 147 10.84 14.94 21.17
N GLU A 148 10.61 14.36 19.99
CA GLU A 148 11.44 14.60 18.81
C GLU A 148 11.31 16.04 18.29
N LEU A 149 10.09 16.60 18.25
CA LEU A 149 9.87 18.01 17.89
C LEU A 149 10.59 18.95 18.86
N ARG A 150 10.58 18.64 20.16
CA ARG A 150 11.34 19.40 21.18
C ARG A 150 12.86 19.27 20.96
N ARG A 151 13.36 18.07 20.62
CA ARG A 151 14.78 17.83 20.32
C ARG A 151 15.25 18.65 19.12
N LEU A 152 14.36 18.91 18.17
CA LEU A 152 14.61 19.78 17.01
C LEU A 152 14.53 21.28 17.33
N GLY A 153 14.31 21.65 18.59
CA GLY A 153 14.22 23.05 19.04
C GLY A 153 12.91 23.73 18.68
N LEU A 154 11.85 22.99 18.33
CA LEU A 154 10.54 23.54 18.00
C LEU A 154 9.72 23.83 19.26
N THR A 155 8.82 24.82 19.17
CA THR A 155 8.03 25.27 20.31
C THR A 155 6.82 24.34 20.56
N THR A 156 7.02 23.28 21.34
CA THR A 156 5.98 22.29 21.67
C THR A 156 5.20 22.58 22.95
N GLU A 157 5.58 23.60 23.72
CA GLU A 157 5.03 23.89 25.05
C GLU A 157 3.91 24.93 25.03
N VAL A 158 3.53 25.39 23.84
CA VAL A 158 2.40 26.30 23.65
C VAL A 158 1.09 25.56 23.96
N PRO A 159 0.20 26.10 24.81
CA PRO A 159 -1.08 25.46 25.15
C PRO A 159 -1.93 25.12 23.91
N ASP A 160 -1.97 26.03 22.93
CA ASP A 160 -2.70 25.83 21.68
C ASP A 160 -2.13 24.66 20.86
N PHE A 161 -0.80 24.49 20.88
CA PHE A 161 -0.17 23.35 20.20
C PHE A 161 -0.58 22.04 20.88
N GLN A 162 -0.51 21.97 22.21
CA GLN A 162 -0.87 20.76 22.96
C GLN A 162 -2.34 20.37 22.73
N ALA A 163 -3.23 21.36 22.72
CA ALA A 163 -4.67 21.15 22.48
C ALA A 163 -4.96 20.63 21.06
N GLN A 164 -4.29 21.18 20.04
CA GLN A 164 -4.58 20.85 18.64
C GLN A 164 -3.79 19.66 18.12
N PHE A 165 -2.58 19.44 18.62
CA PHE A 165 -1.71 18.34 18.19
C PHE A 165 -2.37 16.98 18.46
N GLY A 166 -3.04 16.80 19.61
CA GLY A 166 -3.74 15.55 19.90
C GLY A 166 -4.87 15.24 18.90
N THR A 167 -5.54 16.25 18.36
CA THR A 167 -6.57 16.08 17.33
C THR A 167 -5.96 15.75 15.98
N ALA A 168 -4.93 16.49 15.56
CA ALA A 168 -4.22 16.22 14.31
C ALA A 168 -3.55 14.83 14.32
N PHE A 169 -2.94 14.45 15.45
CA PHE A 169 -2.33 13.14 15.65
C PHE A 169 -3.34 12.01 15.50
N ARG A 170 -4.52 12.13 16.15
CA ARG A 170 -5.59 11.13 15.99
C ARG A 170 -6.06 11.00 14.54
N LYS A 171 -6.24 12.12 13.83
CA LYS A 171 -6.60 12.09 12.40
C LYS A 171 -5.51 11.40 11.57
N ALA A 172 -4.24 11.72 11.79
CA ALA A 172 -3.12 11.08 11.12
C ALA A 172 -3.06 9.57 11.42
N ALA A 173 -3.26 9.17 12.68
CA ALA A 173 -3.33 7.77 13.08
C ALA A 173 -4.49 7.02 12.39
N THR A 174 -5.69 7.60 12.38
CA THR A 174 -6.84 7.02 11.67
C THR A 174 -6.58 6.87 10.17
N LEU A 175 -5.95 7.87 9.53
CA LEU A 175 -5.58 7.77 8.11
C LEU A 175 -4.60 6.63 7.88
N ARG A 176 -3.57 6.49 8.73
CA ARG A 176 -2.60 5.41 8.62
C ARG A 176 -3.24 4.04 8.79
N ASP A 177 -4.05 3.86 9.83
CA ASP A 177 -4.75 2.60 10.09
C ASP A 177 -5.68 2.24 8.92
N ALA A 178 -6.37 3.23 8.35
CA ALA A 178 -7.25 3.03 7.19
C ALA A 178 -6.48 2.64 5.92
N VAL A 179 -5.23 3.08 5.75
CA VAL A 179 -4.36 2.67 4.63
C VAL A 179 -3.88 1.23 4.79
N VAL A 180 -3.52 0.82 6.01
CA VAL A 180 -3.08 -0.56 6.32
C VAL A 180 -4.20 -1.58 6.08
N GLY A 181 -5.46 -1.18 6.26
CA GLY A 181 -6.62 -2.06 6.11
C GLY A 181 -7.11 -2.31 4.66
N LEU A 182 -6.43 -1.78 3.64
CA LEU A 182 -6.86 -1.88 2.24
C LEU A 182 -6.06 -2.94 1.45
N PRO A 183 -6.70 -3.65 0.50
CA PRO A 183 -6.09 -4.76 -0.25
C PRO A 183 -5.00 -4.31 -1.25
N HIS A 184 -5.00 -3.05 -1.67
CA HIS A 184 -3.86 -2.44 -2.35
C HIS A 184 -3.13 -1.54 -1.36
N THR A 185 -1.81 -1.73 -1.22
CA THR A 185 -1.02 -0.93 -0.29
C THR A 185 -0.93 0.50 -0.80
N GLY A 186 -1.73 1.39 -0.19
CA GLY A 186 -1.49 2.82 -0.30
C GLY A 186 -0.16 3.15 0.38
N HIS A 187 0.68 3.94 -0.26
CA HIS A 187 1.89 4.46 0.35
C HIS A 187 2.03 5.94 0.00
N LEU A 188 2.84 6.61 0.79
CA LEU A 188 3.26 7.97 0.51
C LEU A 188 4.56 7.89 -0.29
N ASP A 189 4.57 8.45 -1.50
CA ASP A 189 5.73 8.45 -2.38
C ASP A 189 6.67 9.61 -2.05
N PHE A 190 7.57 9.36 -1.10
CA PHE A 190 8.63 10.29 -0.69
C PHE A 190 9.81 10.32 -1.69
N LEU A 191 9.81 9.50 -2.75
CA LEU A 191 10.91 9.43 -3.73
C LEU A 191 10.78 10.48 -4.85
N ALA A 192 9.72 11.29 -4.83
CA ALA A 192 9.54 12.36 -5.80
C ALA A 192 10.69 13.38 -5.71
N ASP A 193 11.64 13.31 -6.65
CA ASP A 193 12.71 14.29 -6.79
C ASP A 193 12.11 15.66 -7.14
N VAL A 194 12.13 16.55 -6.16
CA VAL A 194 11.56 17.90 -6.26
C VAL A 194 12.18 18.69 -7.42
N THR A 195 13.46 18.47 -7.73
CA THR A 195 14.18 19.29 -8.71
C THR A 195 13.76 19.02 -10.16
N VAL A 196 13.09 17.90 -10.41
CA VAL A 196 12.63 17.50 -11.75
C VAL A 196 11.11 17.54 -11.91
N LEU A 197 10.37 17.93 -10.87
CA LEU A 197 8.91 18.02 -10.95
C LEU A 197 8.48 19.21 -11.82
N PRO A 198 7.75 18.99 -12.93
CA PRO A 198 7.20 20.08 -13.72
C PRO A 198 6.01 20.75 -12.99
N PRO A 199 5.65 22.00 -13.34
CA PRO A 199 4.63 22.79 -12.65
C PRO A 199 3.23 22.14 -12.57
N ASP A 200 2.88 21.26 -13.50
CA ASP A 200 1.60 20.54 -13.53
C ASP A 200 1.57 19.30 -12.63
N ARG A 201 2.72 18.93 -12.03
CA ARG A 201 2.87 17.71 -11.22
C ARG A 201 3.01 17.97 -9.73
N TYR A 202 2.86 19.21 -9.27
CA TYR A 202 2.88 19.55 -7.86
C TYR A 202 1.86 20.61 -7.49
N GLU A 203 1.49 20.64 -6.22
CA GLU A 203 0.75 21.74 -5.61
C GLU A 203 1.71 22.62 -4.81
N ALA A 204 1.64 23.94 -4.99
CA ALA A 204 2.44 24.86 -4.20
C ALA A 204 1.93 24.96 -2.76
N TRP A 205 2.84 24.92 -1.79
CA TRP A 205 2.58 25.30 -0.42
C TRP A 205 2.33 26.80 -0.36
N ASP A 206 1.17 27.21 0.17
CA ASP A 206 0.71 28.60 0.17
C ASP A 206 1.80 29.61 0.60
N GLY A 207 2.38 30.26 -0.40
CA GLY A 207 3.32 31.37 -0.36
C GLY A 207 3.25 32.00 -1.74
N LYS A 208 3.00 33.31 -1.84
CA LYS A 208 2.77 33.97 -3.13
C LYS A 208 3.91 33.62 -4.09
N GLN A 209 3.60 32.90 -5.16
CA GLN A 209 4.52 32.67 -6.27
C GLN A 209 4.63 33.94 -7.10
N SER A 210 5.84 34.24 -7.54
CA SER A 210 6.07 34.96 -8.79
C SER A 210 7.08 34.16 -9.62
N ASP A 211 6.73 33.89 -10.87
CA ASP A 211 7.68 33.65 -11.98
C ASP A 211 8.26 32.24 -12.23
N GLY A 212 7.52 31.15 -11.98
CA GLY A 212 7.88 29.83 -12.54
C GLY A 212 9.23 29.25 -12.06
N ALA A 213 9.67 29.66 -10.87
CA ALA A 213 10.87 29.13 -10.23
C ALA A 213 10.73 27.62 -9.93
N PRO A 214 11.83 26.84 -9.99
CA PRO A 214 11.81 25.45 -9.59
C PRO A 214 11.46 25.34 -8.09
N PRO A 215 10.70 24.31 -7.68
CA PRO A 215 10.42 24.07 -6.27
C PRO A 215 11.71 23.74 -5.51
N GLU A 216 11.76 24.14 -4.24
CA GLU A 216 12.94 23.95 -3.40
C GLU A 216 12.78 22.80 -2.40
N PHE A 217 11.57 22.56 -1.87
CA PHE A 217 11.36 21.55 -0.82
C PHE A 217 10.08 20.75 -1.02
N LEU A 218 10.14 19.44 -0.76
CA LEU A 218 8.97 18.57 -0.66
C LEU A 218 8.39 18.65 0.75
N ILE A 219 7.15 19.10 0.90
CA ILE A 219 6.46 19.21 2.19
C ILE A 219 5.69 17.94 2.50
N ALA A 220 4.95 17.46 1.50
CA ALA A 220 4.16 16.25 1.61
C ALA A 220 4.26 15.45 0.31
N PRO A 221 4.63 14.17 0.39
CA PRO A 221 4.64 13.28 -0.76
C PRO A 221 3.25 13.08 -1.36
N ALA A 222 3.23 12.56 -2.59
CA ALA A 222 1.99 12.11 -3.21
C ALA A 222 1.44 10.88 -2.48
N TYR A 223 0.12 10.79 -2.36
CA TYR A 223 -0.53 9.53 -2.01
C TYR A 223 -0.59 8.64 -3.25
N VAL A 224 0.04 7.47 -3.20
CA VAL A 224 0.16 6.53 -4.32
C VAL A 224 -0.48 5.19 -3.96
N ILE A 225 -1.29 4.67 -4.87
CA ILE A 225 -1.77 3.28 -4.80
C ILE A 225 -0.75 2.38 -5.49
N ALA A 226 -0.24 1.37 -4.78
CA ALA A 226 0.61 0.35 -5.36
C ALA A 226 -0.19 -0.59 -6.30
N GLY A 227 0.44 -0.96 -7.41
CA GLY A 227 -0.08 -1.90 -8.42
C GLY A 227 0.95 -2.05 -9.55
N ASP A 228 0.64 -2.83 -10.59
CA ASP A 228 1.54 -3.01 -11.76
C ASP A 228 2.00 -1.69 -12.38
N ARG A 229 1.18 -0.65 -12.26
CA ARG A 229 1.54 0.75 -12.51
C ARG A 229 1.11 1.59 -11.32
N PRO A 230 2.04 2.10 -10.51
CA PRO A 230 1.71 3.00 -9.39
C PRO A 230 0.95 4.23 -9.88
N GLN A 231 -0.11 4.59 -9.16
CA GLN A 231 -0.94 5.77 -9.49
C GLN A 231 -0.97 6.76 -8.32
N ALA A 232 -0.49 7.97 -8.57
CA ALA A 232 -0.65 9.09 -7.66
C ALA A 232 -2.09 9.60 -7.68
N LEU A 233 -2.72 9.66 -6.51
CA LEU A 233 -4.07 10.22 -6.31
C LEU A 233 -4.05 11.66 -5.81
N THR A 234 -2.94 12.10 -5.24
CA THR A 234 -2.67 13.51 -4.94
C THR A 234 -1.38 13.93 -5.60
N GLN A 235 -1.28 15.22 -5.93
CA GLN A 235 0.02 15.82 -6.22
C GLN A 235 0.81 15.96 -4.91
N PRO A 236 2.15 15.85 -4.96
CA PRO A 236 3.00 16.27 -3.85
C PRO A 236 2.79 17.77 -3.59
N ILE A 237 2.90 18.16 -2.32
CA ILE A 237 2.87 19.56 -1.92
C ILE A 237 4.30 20.04 -1.73
N VAL A 238 4.70 21.11 -2.43
CA VAL A 238 6.08 21.59 -2.46
C VAL A 238 6.17 23.08 -2.11
N PHE A 239 7.23 23.48 -1.44
CA PHE A 239 7.52 24.89 -1.19
C PHE A 239 8.37 25.46 -2.33
N VAL A 240 7.90 26.56 -2.91
CA VAL A 240 8.63 27.36 -3.90
C VAL A 240 9.06 28.63 -3.20
N ALA A 241 10.37 28.83 -3.01
CA ALA A 241 10.84 30.09 -2.44
C ALA A 241 10.78 31.19 -3.51
N PRO A 242 10.34 32.41 -3.17
CA PRO A 242 10.47 33.54 -4.07
C PRO A 242 11.96 33.82 -4.35
N VAL A 243 12.31 33.97 -5.62
CA VAL A 243 13.66 34.38 -6.02
C VAL A 243 13.89 35.81 -5.50
N ILE A 244 14.83 35.97 -4.57
CA ILE A 244 15.31 37.29 -4.18
C ILE A 244 16.05 37.85 -5.40
N ARG A 245 15.39 38.72 -6.18
CA ARG A 245 16.10 39.49 -7.20
C ARG A 245 17.08 40.41 -6.46
N PRO A 246 18.41 40.31 -6.71
CA PRO A 246 19.34 41.28 -6.15
C PRO A 246 18.97 42.66 -6.73
N GLY A 247 18.40 43.53 -5.90
CA GLY A 247 18.06 44.91 -6.28
C GLY A 247 16.71 45.46 -5.80
N ALA A 248 15.80 44.65 -5.25
CA ALA A 248 14.53 45.17 -4.71
C ALA A 248 14.63 45.52 -3.22
N GLY A 249 15.60 46.36 -2.86
CA GLY A 249 15.59 47.07 -1.58
C GLY A 249 14.88 48.41 -1.75
N ARG A 250 13.83 48.63 -0.95
CA ARG A 250 13.37 49.96 -0.57
C ARG A 250 13.21 49.99 0.93
#